data_AF-A0A7K0P9F1-F1
#
_entry.id   AF-A0A7K0P9F1-F1
#
_cell.length_a   1.000
_cell.length_b   1.000
_cell.length_c   1.000
_cell.angle_alpha   90.00
_cell.angle_beta   90.00
_cell.angle_gamma   90.00
#
_symmetry.space_group_name_H-M   'P 1'
#
loop_
_entity.id
_entity.type
_entity.pdbx_description
1 polymer ?
#
loop_
_entity_poly.entity_id
_entity_poly.type
_entity_poly.pdbx_seq_one_letter_code
_entity_poly.pdbx_strand_id
1 'polypeptide(L)'
;MNVRILHHHEPPYGWWFDSPDVPGLSGSADTLAVARGEAESVVRWHLTCEAEEAGLPAPDIAAVEFEHFVNDPAAAVPAAA
;
A
#
# COMPACT_ATOMS: atom_id res chain seq x y z
N MET A 1 -9.91 -6.73 9.25
CA MET A 1 -8.49 -7.14 9.09
C MET A 1 -7.68 -5.88 8.87
N ASN A 2 -6.47 -5.79 9.41
CA ASN A 2 -5.64 -4.60 9.26
C ASN A 2 -4.42 -4.90 8.38
N VAL A 3 -4.17 -4.07 7.37
CA VAL A 3 -3.10 -4.26 6.38
C VAL A 3 -2.14 -3.07 6.43
N ARG A 4 -0.86 -3.35 6.63
CA ARG A 4 0.19 -2.33 6.61
C ARG A 4 0.65 -2.11 5.18
N ILE A 5 0.70 -0.85 4.77
CA ILE A 5 1.21 -0.43 3.46
C ILE A 5 2.43 0.47 3.70
N LEU A 6 3.55 0.10 3.11
CA LEU A 6 4.79 0.87 3.16
C LEU A 6 4.90 1.72 1.90
N HIS A 7 5.08 3.03 2.07
CA HIS A 7 5.24 4.01 1.00
C HIS A 7 6.68 4.49 0.98
N HIS A 8 7.27 4.50 -0.21
CA HIS A 8 8.65 4.84 -0.44
C HIS A 8 8.71 5.96 -1.48
N HIS A 9 9.43 7.02 -1.17
CA HIS A 9 9.67 8.10 -2.10
C HIS A 9 11.05 7.96 -2.71
N GLU A 10 11.11 7.88 -4.04
CA GLU A 10 12.37 7.79 -4.78
C GLU A 10 12.45 8.91 -5.83
N PRO A 11 12.99 10.09 -5.49
CA PRO A 11 13.19 11.15 -6.47
C PRO A 11 14.23 10.78 -7.54
N PRO A 12 14.01 11.08 -8.83
CA PRO A 12 12.86 11.76 -9.43
C PRO A 12 11.73 10.81 -9.90
N TYR A 13 11.81 9.53 -9.57
CA TYR A 13 10.97 8.44 -10.08
C TYR A 13 9.57 8.35 -9.43
N GLY A 14 9.34 9.05 -8.32
CA GLY A 14 8.02 9.19 -7.71
C GLY A 14 7.83 8.31 -6.47
N TRP A 15 6.58 7.89 -6.23
CA TRP A 15 6.21 7.08 -5.08
C TRP A 15 5.98 5.64 -5.48
N TRP A 16 6.50 4.70 -4.70
CA TRP A 16 6.15 3.29 -4.80
C TRP A 16 5.70 2.76 -3.45
N PHE A 17 4.97 1.66 -3.46
CA PHE A 17 4.46 1.04 -2.26
C PHE A 17 4.56 -0.47 -2.32
N ASP A 18 4.64 -1.08 -1.14
CA ASP A 18 4.51 -2.51 -0.95
C ASP A 18 3.72 -2.82 0.35
N SER A 19 3.47 -4.11 0.60
CA SER A 19 2.90 -4.56 1.88
C SER A 19 3.59 -5.82 2.38
N PRO A 20 4.05 -5.85 3.65
CA PRO A 20 4.53 -7.08 4.26
C PRO A 20 3.40 -8.06 4.60
N ASP A 21 2.15 -7.59 4.63
CA ASP A 21 0.98 -8.39 4.99
C ASP A 21 0.31 -9.03 3.77
N VAL A 22 0.57 -8.52 2.56
CA VAL A 22 0.02 -9.05 1.30
C VAL A 22 1.19 -9.41 0.36
N PRO A 23 1.62 -10.67 0.31
CA PRO A 23 2.75 -11.10 -0.50
C PRO A 23 2.62 -10.74 -1.97
N GLY A 24 3.65 -10.13 -2.54
CA GLY A 24 3.68 -9.75 -3.97
C GLY A 24 2.92 -8.46 -4.29
N LEU A 25 2.30 -7.81 -3.29
CA LEU A 25 1.70 -6.49 -3.48
C LEU A 25 2.78 -5.43 -3.68
N SER A 26 2.78 -4.82 -4.86
CA SER A 26 3.57 -3.63 -5.14
C SER A 26 2.90 -2.75 -6.17
N GLY A 27 3.22 -1.46 -6.16
CA GLY A 27 2.74 -0.51 -7.16
C GLY A 27 3.47 0.83 -7.06
N SER A 28 3.18 1.73 -7.99
CA SER A 28 3.81 3.04 -8.08
C SER A 28 2.84 4.10 -8.56
N ALA A 29 3.04 5.34 -8.11
CA ALA A 29 2.28 6.50 -8.55
C ALA A 29 3.10 7.79 -8.45
N ASP A 30 2.63 8.82 -9.15
CA ASP A 30 3.34 10.12 -9.22
C ASP A 30 3.32 10.89 -7.89
N THR A 31 2.33 10.64 -7.03
CA THR A 31 2.17 11.34 -5.74
C THR A 31 1.79 10.38 -4.63
N LEU A 32 2.14 10.73 -3.38
CA LEU A 32 1.75 9.94 -2.21
C LEU A 32 0.23 9.75 -2.11
N ALA A 33 -0.57 10.77 -2.44
CA ALA A 33 -2.03 10.68 -2.37
C ALA A 33 -2.57 9.64 -3.34
N VAL A 34 -2.05 9.61 -4.57
CA VAL A 34 -2.42 8.59 -5.56
C VAL A 34 -1.89 7.23 -5.14
N ALA A 35 -0.64 7.13 -4.68
CA ALA A 35 -0.06 5.88 -4.20
C ALA A 35 -0.88 5.25 -3.07
N ARG A 36 -1.42 6.06 -2.14
CA ARG A 36 -2.32 5.56 -1.08
C ARG A 36 -3.59 4.95 -1.66
N GLY A 37 -4.30 5.68 -2.54
CA GLY A 37 -5.55 5.19 -3.14
C GLY A 37 -5.35 3.94 -4.00
N GLU A 38 -4.26 3.90 -4.78
CA GLU A 38 -3.88 2.74 -5.58
C GLU A 38 -3.55 1.54 -4.67
N ALA A 39 -2.77 1.74 -3.61
CA ALA A 39 -2.41 0.65 -2.71
C ALA A 39 -3.62 -0.02 -2.06
N GLU A 40 -4.58 0.75 -1.56
CA GLU A 40 -5.79 0.15 -0.99
C GLU A 40 -6.63 -0.58 -2.05
N SER A 41 -6.70 -0.04 -3.26
CA SER A 41 -7.44 -0.65 -4.38
C SER A 41 -6.82 -1.98 -4.79
N VAL A 42 -5.49 -2.02 -4.93
CA VAL A 42 -4.73 -3.23 -5.28
C VAL A 42 -4.84 -4.28 -4.18
N VAL A 43 -4.77 -3.90 -2.90
CA VAL A 43 -4.95 -4.88 -1.79
C VAL A 43 -6.34 -5.50 -1.87
N ARG A 44 -7.41 -4.69 -2.00
CA ARG A 44 -8.79 -5.22 -2.06
C ARG A 44 -8.98 -6.13 -3.26
N TRP A 45 -8.41 -5.76 -4.41
CA TRP A 45 -8.43 -6.60 -5.61
C TRP A 45 -7.67 -7.92 -5.41
N HIS A 46 -6.43 -7.86 -4.89
CA HIS A 46 -5.60 -9.03 -4.65
C HIS A 46 -6.27 -10.04 -3.73
N LEU A 47 -6.80 -9.61 -2.57
CA LEU A 47 -7.52 -10.47 -1.63
C LEU A 47 -8.77 -11.10 -2.25
N THR A 48 -9.44 -10.38 -3.17
CA THR A 48 -10.60 -10.92 -3.88
C THR A 48 -10.19 -12.02 -4.86
N CYS A 49 -9.11 -11.79 -5.62
CA CYS A 49 -8.56 -12.80 -6.53
C CYS A 49 -8.06 -14.04 -5.79
N GLU A 50 -7.34 -13.89 -4.67
CA GLU A 50 -6.88 -15.03 -3.87
C GLU A 50 -8.05 -15.88 -3.35
N ALA A 51 -9.13 -15.24 -2.89
CA ALA A 51 -10.31 -15.98 -2.44
C ALA A 51 -11.00 -16.72 -3.59
N GLU A 52 -11.12 -16.10 -4.76
CA GLU A 52 -11.67 -16.73 -5.97
C GLU A 52 -10.84 -17.93 -6.42
N GLU A 53 -9.52 -17.78 -6.51
CA GLU A 53 -8.59 -18.85 -6.89
C GLU A 53 -8.60 -20.02 -5.89
N ALA A 54 -8.79 -19.73 -4.60
CA ALA A 54 -8.92 -20.74 -3.55
C ALA A 54 -10.33 -21.39 -3.49
N GLY A 55 -11.30 -20.91 -4.28
CA GLY A 55 -12.69 -21.36 -4.22
C GLY A 55 -13.39 -21.00 -2.89
N LEU A 56 -12.93 -19.95 -2.21
CA LEU A 56 -13.47 -19.44 -0.96
C LEU A 56 -14.49 -18.32 -1.22
N PRO A 57 -15.40 -18.05 -0.27
CA PRO A 57 -16.25 -16.87 -0.35
C PRO A 57 -15.42 -15.58 -0.44
N ALA A 58 -15.91 -14.60 -1.19
CA ALA A 58 -15.27 -13.28 -1.27
C ALA A 58 -15.10 -12.67 0.13
N PRO A 59 -13.92 -12.09 0.43
CA PRO A 59 -13.68 -11.46 1.72
C PRO A 59 -14.53 -10.19 1.87
N ASP A 60 -14.85 -9.82 3.11
CA ASP A 60 -15.46 -8.52 3.40
C ASP A 60 -14.43 -7.40 3.23
N ILE A 61 -14.27 -6.94 1.98
CA ILE A 61 -13.31 -5.89 1.61
C ILE A 61 -13.61 -4.53 2.28
N ALA A 62 -14.83 -4.31 2.79
CA ALA A 62 -15.19 -3.11 3.53
C ALA A 62 -14.68 -3.14 4.98
N ALA A 63 -14.42 -4.33 5.52
CA ALA A 63 -13.82 -4.53 6.85
C ALA A 63 -12.27 -4.57 6.81
N VAL A 64 -11.66 -4.28 5.67
CA VAL A 64 -10.20 -4.13 5.55
C VAL A 64 -9.84 -2.70 5.93
N GLU A 65 -9.06 -2.57 6.99
CA GLU A 65 -8.47 -1.33 7.47
C GLU A 65 -7.02 -1.24 6.99
N PHE A 66 -6.56 -0.01 6.75
CA PHE A 66 -5.25 0.26 6.15
C PHE A 66 -4.41 1.16 7.05
N GLU A 67 -3.23 0.67 7.41
CA GLU A 67 -2.21 1.46 8.08
C GLU A 67 -1.12 1.86 7.09
N HIS A 68 -1.01 3.15 6.81
CA HIS A 68 -0.03 3.68 5.88
C HIS A 68 1.21 4.19 6.60
N PHE A 69 2.35 3.59 6.31
CA PHE A 69 3.66 4.02 6.78
C PHE A 69 4.40 4.72 5.64
N VAL A 70 4.95 5.89 5.90
CA VAL A 70 5.70 6.66 4.92
C VAL A 70 7.16 6.62 5.33
N ASN A 71 7.99 5.95 4.53
CA ASN A 71 9.44 6.03 4.64
C ASN A 71 9.93 7.12 3.71
N ASP A 72 9.87 8.37 4.17
CA ASP A 72 10.43 9.51 3.46
C ASP A 72 11.78 9.89 4.10
N PRO A 73 12.91 9.59 3.47
CA PRO A 73 14.23 9.97 3.99
C PRO A 73 14.39 11.51 4.10
N ALA A 74 13.61 12.31 3.36
CA ALA A 74 13.62 13.76 3.51
C ALA A 74 12.86 14.25 4.76
N ALA A 75 11.87 13.49 5.23
CA ALA A 75 11.14 13.79 6.48
C ALA A 75 11.96 13.50 7.75
N ALA A 76 13.06 12.75 7.64
CA ALA A 76 13.92 12.37 8.76
C ALA A 76 15.00 13.42 9.10
N VAL A 77 15.15 14.49 8.31
CA VAL A 77 16.09 15.58 8.62
C VAL A 77 15.35 16.63 9.46
N PRO A 78 15.61 16.76 10.78
CA PRO A 78 15.13 17.94 11.50
C PRO A 78 15.76 19.16 10.84
N ALA A 79 14.92 20.14 10.47
CA ALA A 79 15.40 21.43 9.99
C ALA A 79 16.45 21.96 10.96
N ALA A 80 17.69 22.12 10.49
CA ALA A 80 18.74 22.75 11.28
C ALA A 80 18.26 24.16 11.64
N ALA A 81 18.12 24.42 12.94
CA ALA A 81 17.76 25.71 13.51
C ALA A 81 18.87 26.75 13.32
#